data_AF-A0A7L3DAQ0-F1
#
_entry.id   AF-A0A7L3DAQ0-F1
#
_cell.length_a   1.000
_cell.length_b   1.000
_cell.length_c   1.000
_cell.angle_alpha   90.00
_cell.angle_beta   90.00
_cell.angle_gamma   90.00
#
_symmetry.space_group_name_H-M   'P 1'
#
loop_
_entity.id
_entity.type
_entity.pdbx_description
1 polymer ?
#
loop_
_entity_poly.entity_id
_entity_poly.type
_entity_poly.pdbx_seq_one_letter_code
_entity_poly.pdbx_strand_id
1 'polypeptide(L)'
;ISVAVGWLVSQRPDSLELCSQTLQEYVEDGIDGEFAKRFYHDWKERHLAGLPSQEPGVIIELYNSVLQFLSDVASSEHLCDLSWPVTEFSEPGGNKLLPHLQWNMPGHLAWLKKAVLSFQIPYLDLPPLGAPWRPVCRMIFHYVSQIASSSHTQPLIQSQVENLLSKTYQKWKTRTSGSSDDGPSVDEIPWDDILAVCIDHKLRDWKPPKLPIAPEAVSEDGQIRVYFFKEHLMNFTLPFSWEQARLRTQEEIRQGHGRSRVKSPNSKKPDSIYTMPGQYGSGLSLLSGQEKSVPSAGEFTDTASAQELLSERLLTQLKLEKIESRRFEEQLHQRIGEDIEPLGDFVGLPLYLPQSLVSTPAVTCPLVKSPVSSAQEAGSQEGCKLLVQELSPTLSDRLKHLQQLLRANKDGEVASELHLSALVDMVDI
;
A
#
# COMPACT_ATOMS: atom_id res chain seq x y z
N ILE A 1 25.40 -0.14 39.45
CA ILE A 1 24.49 -1.21 38.98
C ILE A 1 24.68 -2.40 39.91
N SER A 2 23.62 -2.89 40.56
CA SER A 2 23.70 -3.99 41.54
C SER A 2 24.28 -5.26 40.90
N VAL A 3 25.11 -6.03 41.63
CA VAL A 3 25.73 -7.29 41.18
C VAL A 3 24.68 -8.26 40.61
N ALA A 4 23.47 -8.27 41.16
CA ALA A 4 22.35 -9.07 40.67
C ALA A 4 21.87 -8.62 39.28
N VAL A 5 21.83 -7.32 39.01
CA VAL A 5 21.48 -6.78 37.68
C VAL A 5 22.61 -7.06 36.70
N GLY A 6 23.87 -6.97 37.13
CA GLY A 6 25.03 -7.35 36.31
C GLY A 6 25.02 -8.84 35.92
N TRP A 7 24.62 -9.72 36.85
CA TRP A 7 24.47 -11.15 36.60
C TRP A 7 23.29 -11.47 35.68
N LEU A 8 22.15 -10.79 35.82
CA LEU A 8 21.01 -10.95 34.91
C LEU A 8 21.35 -10.50 33.48
N VAL A 9 22.10 -9.40 33.34
CA VAL A 9 22.54 -8.91 32.02
C VAL A 9 23.54 -9.88 31.38
N SER A 10 24.39 -10.55 32.14
CA SER A 10 25.32 -11.55 31.61
C SER A 10 24.68 -12.91 31.32
N GLN A 11 23.49 -13.20 31.87
CA GLN A 11 22.66 -14.39 31.56
C GLN A 11 21.55 -14.09 30.55
N ARG A 12 21.64 -12.97 29.81
CA ARG A 12 20.65 -12.60 28.80
C ARG A 12 20.65 -13.65 27.69
N PRO A 13 19.50 -14.26 27.33
CA PRO A 13 19.39 -15.04 26.12
C PRO A 13 19.76 -14.19 24.90
N ASP A 14 20.25 -14.82 23.83
CA ASP A 14 20.44 -14.12 22.56
C ASP A 14 19.15 -13.39 22.19
N SER A 15 19.27 -12.12 21.79
CA SER A 15 18.10 -11.32 21.44
C SER A 15 17.43 -11.94 20.23
N LEU A 16 16.20 -12.41 20.40
CA LEU A 16 15.34 -12.79 19.29
C LEU A 16 15.21 -11.57 18.36
N GLU A 17 15.70 -11.70 17.12
CA GLU A 17 15.57 -10.67 16.07
C GLU A 17 14.14 -10.67 15.50
N LEU A 18 13.17 -10.34 16.36
CA LEU A 18 11.79 -10.17 15.96
C LEU A 18 11.62 -8.80 15.29
N CYS A 19 11.19 -8.80 14.04
CA CYS A 19 10.86 -7.59 13.31
C CYS A 19 9.37 -7.26 13.47
N SER A 20 9.02 -5.97 13.41
CA SER A 20 7.63 -5.49 13.46
C SER A 20 7.38 -4.54 12.30
N GLN A 21 6.33 -4.83 11.53
CA GLN A 21 5.87 -4.03 10.40
C GLN A 21 4.33 -3.97 10.41
N THR A 22 3.73 -2.98 9.76
CA THR A 22 2.30 -3.07 9.46
C THR A 22 2.07 -4.17 8.42
N LEU A 23 0.86 -4.75 8.38
CA LEU A 23 0.52 -5.80 7.42
C LEU A 23 0.74 -5.35 5.97
N GLN A 24 0.42 -4.09 5.67
CA GLN A 24 0.63 -3.52 4.34
C GLN A 24 2.11 -3.38 4.02
N GLU A 25 2.90 -2.76 4.91
CA GLU A 25 4.37 -2.64 4.74
C GLU A 25 5.03 -4.01 4.60
N TYR A 26 4.61 -4.99 5.41
CA TYR A 26 5.15 -6.35 5.37
C TYR A 26 4.95 -7.03 4.00
N VAL A 27 3.76 -6.88 3.42
CA VAL A 27 3.43 -7.45 2.12
C VAL A 27 4.15 -6.68 1.00
N GLU A 28 4.14 -5.35 1.04
CA GLU A 28 4.82 -4.50 0.06
C GLU A 28 6.34 -4.75 0.04
N ASP A 29 7.00 -4.73 1.20
CA ASP A 29 8.44 -5.00 1.32
C ASP A 29 8.79 -6.42 0.87
N GLY A 30 7.96 -7.41 1.18
CA GLY A 30 8.15 -8.79 0.75
C GLY A 30 8.02 -8.97 -0.77
N ILE A 31 7.04 -8.30 -1.38
CA ILE A 31 6.84 -8.28 -2.84
C ILE A 31 8.00 -7.53 -3.51
N ASP A 32 8.41 -6.39 -2.99
CA ASP A 32 9.53 -5.62 -3.54
C ASP A 32 10.85 -6.39 -3.42
N GLY A 33 11.03 -7.13 -2.33
CA GLY A 33 12.15 -8.00 -2.08
C GLY A 33 12.26 -9.16 -3.07
N GLU A 34 11.20 -9.97 -3.18
CA GLU A 34 11.26 -11.25 -3.89
C GLU A 34 10.65 -11.22 -5.30
N PHE A 35 9.56 -10.50 -5.51
CA PHE A 35 8.86 -10.42 -6.80
C PHE A 35 9.40 -9.30 -7.69
N ALA A 36 9.34 -8.03 -7.24
CA ALA A 36 9.55 -6.86 -8.09
C ALA A 36 10.94 -6.87 -8.74
N LYS A 37 11.99 -7.12 -7.95
CA LYS A 37 13.37 -7.19 -8.46
C LYS A 37 13.52 -8.20 -9.59
N ARG A 38 12.90 -9.38 -9.46
CA ARG A 38 13.01 -10.47 -10.45
C ARG A 38 12.14 -10.20 -11.68
N PHE A 39 10.91 -9.75 -11.45
CA PHE A 39 9.96 -9.40 -12.50
C PHE A 39 10.50 -8.27 -13.39
N TYR A 40 10.89 -7.13 -12.81
CA TYR A 40 11.38 -5.99 -13.61
C TYR A 40 12.73 -6.28 -14.27
N HIS A 41 13.55 -7.17 -13.70
CA HIS A 41 14.77 -7.64 -14.34
C HIS A 41 14.46 -8.46 -15.60
N ASP A 42 13.58 -9.47 -15.53
CA ASP A 42 13.15 -10.26 -16.69
C ASP A 42 12.49 -9.38 -17.75
N TRP A 43 11.56 -8.53 -17.33
CA TRP A 43 10.87 -7.57 -18.19
C TRP A 43 11.85 -6.69 -18.96
N LYS A 44 12.84 -6.11 -18.28
CA LYS A 44 13.85 -5.25 -18.91
C LYS A 44 14.69 -6.03 -19.93
N GLU A 45 15.11 -7.24 -19.61
CA GLU A 45 15.88 -8.07 -20.54
C GLU A 45 15.08 -8.45 -21.79
N ARG A 46 13.82 -8.88 -21.61
CA ARG A 46 12.93 -9.22 -22.73
C ARG A 46 12.66 -8.00 -23.61
N HIS A 47 12.38 -6.85 -23.00
CA HIS A 47 12.13 -5.61 -23.74
C HIS A 47 13.37 -5.15 -24.51
N LEU A 48 14.57 -5.23 -23.93
CA LEU A 48 15.82 -4.91 -24.63
C LEU A 48 16.12 -5.86 -25.80
N ALA A 49 15.73 -7.13 -25.66
CA ALA A 49 15.84 -8.13 -26.72
C ALA A 49 14.71 -8.07 -27.76
N GLY A 50 13.67 -7.26 -27.54
CA GLY A 50 12.49 -7.18 -28.41
C GLY A 50 11.62 -8.45 -28.36
N LEU A 51 11.67 -9.19 -27.27
CA LEU A 51 10.84 -10.37 -27.03
C LEU A 51 9.43 -9.95 -26.57
N PRO A 52 8.39 -10.77 -26.83
CA PRO A 52 7.04 -10.51 -26.34
C PRO A 52 6.97 -10.59 -24.81
N SER A 53 5.86 -10.13 -24.23
CA SER A 53 5.63 -10.24 -22.79
C SER A 53 5.75 -11.67 -22.26
N GLN A 54 6.08 -11.80 -20.99
CA GLN A 54 6.16 -13.13 -20.36
C GLN A 54 4.75 -13.72 -20.23
N GLU A 55 4.69 -15.05 -20.17
CA GLU A 55 3.43 -15.77 -19.99
C GLU A 55 2.73 -15.35 -18.67
N PRO A 56 1.47 -14.88 -18.73
CA PRO A 56 0.71 -14.42 -17.56
C PRO A 56 0.68 -15.40 -16.39
N GLY A 57 0.49 -16.69 -16.67
CA GLY A 57 0.42 -17.73 -15.64
C GLY A 57 1.70 -17.81 -14.80
N VAL A 58 2.85 -17.64 -15.44
CA VAL A 58 4.16 -17.69 -14.78
C VAL A 58 4.39 -16.47 -13.87
N ILE A 59 3.94 -15.28 -14.31
CA ILE A 59 4.01 -14.06 -13.49
C ILE A 59 3.09 -14.17 -12.28
N ILE A 60 1.84 -14.64 -12.51
CA ILE A 60 0.84 -14.83 -11.45
C ILE A 60 1.33 -15.86 -10.43
N GLU A 61 1.92 -16.97 -10.89
CA GLU A 61 2.48 -18.00 -10.01
C GLU A 61 3.65 -17.45 -9.18
N LEU A 62 4.57 -16.70 -9.78
CA LEU A 62 5.64 -16.04 -9.03
C LEU A 62 5.06 -15.14 -7.93
N TYR A 63 4.13 -14.25 -8.28
CA TYR A 63 3.50 -13.34 -7.33
C TYR A 63 2.78 -14.09 -6.19
N ASN A 64 1.92 -15.04 -6.54
CA ASN A 64 1.13 -15.79 -5.57
C ASN A 64 2.01 -16.68 -4.68
N SER A 65 3.13 -17.20 -5.19
CA SER A 65 4.10 -17.99 -4.41
C SER A 65 4.82 -17.15 -3.34
N VAL A 66 5.17 -15.90 -3.66
CA VAL A 66 5.73 -14.95 -2.68
C VAL A 66 4.71 -14.69 -1.57
N LEU A 67 3.43 -14.48 -1.92
CA LEU A 67 2.38 -14.31 -0.92
C LEU A 67 2.15 -15.57 -0.07
N GLN A 68 2.21 -16.77 -0.65
CA GLN A 68 2.16 -18.02 0.13
C GLN A 68 3.31 -18.08 1.14
N PHE A 69 4.54 -17.81 0.68
CA PHE A 69 5.72 -17.78 1.54
C PHE A 69 5.60 -16.76 2.67
N LEU A 70 5.24 -15.51 2.36
CA LEU A 70 5.02 -14.48 3.38
C LEU A 70 3.92 -14.88 4.36
N SER A 71 2.86 -15.56 3.89
CA SER A 71 1.81 -16.05 4.77
C SER A 71 2.32 -17.12 5.74
N ASP A 72 3.21 -18.00 5.30
CA ASP A 72 3.81 -19.05 6.13
C ASP A 72 4.81 -18.47 7.15
N VAL A 73 5.58 -17.45 6.75
CA VAL A 73 6.49 -16.74 7.65
C VAL A 73 5.72 -15.97 8.73
N ALA A 74 4.66 -15.24 8.35
CA ALA A 74 3.82 -14.47 9.27
C ALA A 74 2.99 -15.35 10.21
N SER A 75 2.71 -16.61 9.83
CA SER A 75 1.94 -17.57 10.64
C SER A 75 2.78 -18.73 11.18
N SER A 76 4.10 -18.52 11.31
CA SER A 76 5.03 -19.54 11.76
C SER A 76 4.67 -20.06 13.15
N GLU A 77 4.61 -21.38 13.30
CA GLU A 77 4.32 -22.06 14.58
C GLU A 77 5.36 -21.73 15.66
N HIS A 78 6.59 -21.39 15.25
CA HIS A 78 7.66 -20.95 16.16
C HIS A 78 7.31 -19.68 16.94
N LEU A 79 6.37 -18.87 16.45
CA LEU A 79 5.89 -17.68 17.18
C LEU A 79 5.05 -18.06 18.40
N CYS A 80 4.35 -19.22 18.37
CA CYS A 80 3.57 -19.73 19.49
C CYS A 80 4.44 -20.10 20.69
N ASP A 81 5.70 -20.47 20.46
CA ASP A 81 6.64 -20.88 21.51
C ASP A 81 7.17 -19.68 22.34
N LEU A 82 6.89 -18.45 21.89
CA LEU A 82 7.33 -17.25 22.57
C LEU A 82 6.41 -16.87 23.74
N SER A 83 6.97 -16.81 24.95
CA SER A 83 6.26 -16.32 26.14
C SER A 83 6.19 -14.79 26.25
N TRP A 84 6.28 -14.08 25.12
CA TRP A 84 6.25 -12.62 24.99
C TRP A 84 4.92 -12.20 24.35
N PRO A 85 4.28 -11.06 24.70
CA PRO A 85 4.74 -9.96 25.54
C PRO A 85 4.36 -10.12 27.02
N VAL A 86 5.00 -9.33 27.88
CA VAL A 86 4.60 -9.16 29.27
C VAL A 86 3.28 -8.37 29.31
N THR A 87 2.28 -8.91 30.01
CA THR A 87 0.89 -8.42 30.01
C THR A 87 0.76 -6.93 30.36
N GLU A 88 1.57 -6.45 31.29
CA GLU A 88 1.52 -5.11 31.87
C GLU A 88 2.00 -4.01 30.92
N PHE A 89 2.74 -4.39 29.87
CA PHE A 89 3.30 -3.46 28.88
C PHE A 89 2.63 -3.60 27.51
N SER A 90 1.61 -4.46 27.40
CA SER A 90 0.93 -4.70 26.12
C SER A 90 -0.15 -3.64 25.89
N GLU A 91 -0.07 -2.95 24.75
CA GLU A 91 -1.07 -1.97 24.31
C GLU A 91 -2.01 -2.59 23.26
N PRO A 92 -3.29 -2.16 23.17
CA PRO A 92 -4.17 -2.52 22.07
C PRO A 92 -3.55 -2.14 20.71
N GLY A 93 -3.66 -3.02 19.73
CA GLY A 93 -3.06 -2.92 18.39
C GLY A 93 -1.57 -3.28 18.33
N GLY A 94 -0.88 -3.28 19.48
CA GLY A 94 0.56 -3.44 19.55
C GLY A 94 1.32 -2.24 18.99
N ASN A 95 2.60 -2.18 19.32
CA ASN A 95 3.53 -1.16 18.85
C ASN A 95 4.80 -1.82 18.27
N LYS A 96 5.73 -1.03 17.74
CA LYS A 96 6.95 -1.54 17.09
C LYS A 96 7.84 -2.41 18.01
N LEU A 97 7.71 -2.23 19.33
CA LEU A 97 8.56 -2.88 20.33
C LEU A 97 7.83 -4.02 21.06
N LEU A 98 6.51 -3.90 21.23
CA LEU A 98 5.67 -4.74 22.04
C LEU A 98 4.40 -5.09 21.28
N PRO A 99 4.17 -6.39 20.97
CA PRO A 99 2.92 -6.84 20.39
C PRO A 99 1.74 -6.75 21.35
N HIS A 100 0.53 -6.88 20.81
CA HIS A 100 -0.68 -7.07 21.61
C HIS A 100 -0.69 -8.48 22.25
N LEU A 101 -1.48 -8.68 23.30
CA LEU A 101 -1.41 -9.90 24.13
C LEU A 101 -1.67 -11.23 23.37
N GLN A 102 -2.48 -11.19 22.31
CA GLN A 102 -2.92 -12.38 21.57
C GLN A 102 -2.20 -12.58 20.23
N TRP A 103 -1.11 -11.85 19.98
CA TRP A 103 -0.42 -11.83 18.68
C TRP A 103 0.15 -13.18 18.25
N ASN A 104 0.60 -14.00 19.21
CA ASN A 104 1.16 -15.33 19.00
C ASN A 104 0.11 -16.44 19.15
N MET A 105 -1.17 -16.09 19.36
CA MET A 105 -2.21 -17.10 19.48
C MET A 105 -2.46 -17.74 18.11
N PRO A 106 -2.67 -19.07 18.05
CA PRO A 106 -2.85 -19.79 16.78
C PRO A 106 -4.04 -19.25 15.97
N GLY A 107 -5.07 -18.74 16.63
CA GLY A 107 -6.19 -18.07 15.97
C GLY A 107 -5.76 -16.81 15.22
N HIS A 108 -4.95 -15.95 15.86
CA HIS A 108 -4.45 -14.72 15.23
C HIS A 108 -3.50 -15.04 14.07
N LEU A 109 -2.58 -15.99 14.26
CA LEU A 109 -1.67 -16.44 13.18
C LEU A 109 -2.43 -17.03 11.99
N ALA A 110 -3.47 -17.84 12.23
CA ALA A 110 -4.33 -18.37 11.16
C ALA A 110 -5.12 -17.26 10.44
N TRP A 111 -5.48 -16.19 11.15
CA TRP A 111 -6.08 -15.00 10.55
C TRP A 111 -5.06 -14.24 9.70
N LEU A 112 -3.84 -14.00 10.21
CA LEU A 112 -2.75 -13.37 9.47
C LEU A 112 -2.44 -14.12 8.17
N LYS A 113 -2.36 -15.45 8.23
CA LYS A 113 -2.20 -16.29 7.05
C LYS A 113 -3.26 -15.97 6.00
N LYS A 114 -4.54 -15.98 6.41
CA LYS A 114 -5.67 -15.66 5.50
C LYS A 114 -5.63 -14.22 4.99
N ALA A 115 -5.20 -13.27 5.82
CA ALA A 115 -5.08 -11.87 5.46
C ALA A 115 -4.00 -11.68 4.37
N VAL A 116 -2.81 -12.24 4.55
CA VAL A 116 -1.74 -12.20 3.54
C VAL A 116 -2.17 -12.90 2.24
N LEU A 117 -2.80 -14.07 2.35
CA LEU A 117 -3.29 -14.80 1.17
C LEU A 117 -4.40 -14.07 0.40
N SER A 118 -5.14 -13.17 1.04
CA SER A 118 -6.19 -12.40 0.36
C SER A 118 -5.66 -11.35 -0.63
N PHE A 119 -4.34 -11.07 -0.60
CA PHE A 119 -3.67 -10.27 -1.63
C PHE A 119 -3.47 -11.04 -2.95
N GLN A 120 -3.68 -12.35 -2.98
CA GLN A 120 -3.50 -13.14 -4.20
C GLN A 120 -4.43 -12.69 -5.31
N ILE A 121 -3.93 -12.79 -6.53
CA ILE A 121 -4.70 -12.55 -7.76
C ILE A 121 -5.11 -13.90 -8.38
N PRO A 122 -6.31 -13.98 -8.99
CA PRO A 122 -6.77 -15.21 -9.63
C PRO A 122 -5.84 -15.61 -10.79
N TYR A 123 -5.79 -16.91 -11.10
CA TYR A 123 -5.12 -17.37 -12.32
C TYR A 123 -5.89 -16.93 -13.55
N LEU A 124 -5.16 -16.57 -14.61
CA LEU A 124 -5.72 -16.15 -15.88
C LEU A 124 -5.67 -17.30 -16.89
N ASP A 125 -6.84 -17.63 -17.45
CA ASP A 125 -6.92 -18.53 -18.60
C ASP A 125 -6.50 -17.79 -19.87
N LEU A 126 -5.48 -18.32 -20.56
CA LEU A 126 -4.95 -17.69 -21.77
C LEU A 126 -5.93 -17.85 -22.94
N PRO A 127 -6.11 -16.81 -23.77
CA PRO A 127 -6.93 -16.91 -24.96
C PRO A 127 -6.26 -17.84 -25.99
N PRO A 128 -7.04 -18.61 -26.78
CA PRO A 128 -6.49 -19.43 -27.86
C PRO A 128 -5.67 -18.60 -28.85
N LEU A 129 -4.62 -19.21 -29.41
CA LEU A 129 -3.82 -18.59 -30.48
C LEU A 129 -4.71 -18.23 -31.67
N GLY A 130 -4.74 -16.96 -32.04
CA GLY A 130 -5.59 -16.43 -33.12
C GLY A 130 -7.01 -16.03 -32.69
N ALA A 131 -7.30 -15.94 -31.40
CA ALA A 131 -8.57 -15.41 -30.92
C ALA A 131 -8.75 -13.93 -31.37
N PRO A 132 -9.97 -13.54 -31.78
CA PRO A 132 -10.24 -12.17 -32.21
C PRO A 132 -10.07 -11.17 -31.06
N TRP A 133 -9.54 -9.98 -31.39
CA TRP A 133 -9.19 -8.95 -30.41
C TRP A 133 -10.32 -8.58 -29.44
N ARG A 134 -11.54 -8.38 -29.95
CA ARG A 134 -12.68 -7.91 -29.14
C ARG A 134 -13.05 -8.89 -28.00
N PRO A 135 -13.24 -10.20 -28.26
CA PRO A 135 -13.40 -11.19 -27.20
C PRO A 135 -12.23 -11.24 -26.21
N VAL A 136 -10.99 -11.10 -26.67
CA VAL A 136 -9.82 -11.08 -25.78
C VAL A 136 -9.87 -9.87 -24.83
N CYS A 137 -10.18 -8.66 -25.33
CA CYS A 137 -10.37 -7.50 -24.46
C CYS A 137 -11.48 -7.74 -23.42
N ARG A 138 -12.62 -8.32 -23.81
CA ARG A 138 -13.71 -8.64 -22.88
C ARG A 138 -13.27 -9.61 -21.79
N MET A 139 -12.49 -10.63 -22.15
CA MET A 139 -11.92 -11.59 -21.20
C MET A 139 -10.98 -10.88 -20.22
N ILE A 140 -10.11 -9.99 -20.70
CA ILE A 140 -9.21 -9.19 -19.85
C ILE A 140 -10.01 -8.29 -18.90
N PHE A 141 -11.03 -7.58 -19.40
CA PHE A 141 -11.88 -6.75 -18.54
C PHE A 141 -12.67 -7.56 -17.51
N HIS A 142 -13.11 -8.76 -17.88
CA HIS A 142 -13.76 -9.68 -16.95
C HIS A 142 -12.78 -10.13 -15.86
N TYR A 143 -11.56 -10.51 -16.21
CA TYR A 143 -10.50 -10.84 -15.26
C TYR A 143 -10.19 -9.68 -14.31
N VAL A 144 -9.97 -8.48 -14.85
CA VAL A 144 -9.71 -7.26 -14.07
C VAL A 144 -10.84 -6.95 -13.07
N SER A 145 -12.09 -7.21 -13.45
CA SER A 145 -13.24 -7.01 -12.55
C SER A 145 -13.25 -7.96 -11.35
N GLN A 146 -12.56 -9.11 -11.42
CA GLN A 146 -12.44 -10.04 -10.31
C GLN A 146 -11.39 -9.60 -9.27
N ILE A 147 -10.48 -8.69 -9.64
CA ILE A 147 -9.37 -8.26 -8.78
C ILE A 147 -9.78 -7.13 -7.84
N ALA A 148 -10.63 -6.22 -8.33
CA ALA A 148 -11.12 -5.08 -7.57
C ALA A 148 -11.89 -5.54 -6.32
N SER A 149 -11.53 -5.02 -5.16
CA SER A 149 -12.21 -5.34 -3.89
C SER A 149 -13.52 -4.58 -3.74
N SER A 150 -13.75 -3.52 -4.53
CA SER A 150 -14.97 -2.73 -4.49
C SER A 150 -15.41 -2.21 -5.86
N SER A 151 -16.71 -1.92 -5.98
CA SER A 151 -17.29 -1.30 -7.18
C SER A 151 -16.76 0.10 -7.48
N HIS A 152 -16.23 0.81 -6.47
CA HIS A 152 -15.76 2.19 -6.60
C HIS A 152 -14.35 2.27 -7.19
N THR A 153 -13.52 1.27 -6.94
CA THR A 153 -12.12 1.17 -7.40
C THR A 153 -12.01 0.44 -8.75
N GLN A 154 -12.99 -0.41 -9.08
CA GLN A 154 -13.13 -1.07 -10.37
C GLN A 154 -12.96 -0.15 -11.61
N PRO A 155 -13.61 1.03 -11.73
CA PRO A 155 -13.44 1.88 -12.91
C PRO A 155 -12.02 2.41 -13.09
N LEU A 156 -11.24 2.54 -12.01
CA LEU A 156 -9.85 3.01 -12.07
C LEU A 156 -8.96 2.00 -12.78
N ILE A 157 -8.98 0.74 -12.34
CA ILE A 157 -8.21 -0.33 -12.95
C ILE A 157 -8.68 -0.62 -14.38
N GLN A 158 -10.00 -0.56 -14.64
CA GLN A 158 -10.53 -0.73 -15.99
C GLN A 158 -10.02 0.35 -16.96
N SER A 159 -10.02 1.62 -16.56
CA SER A 159 -9.51 2.73 -17.38
C SER A 159 -8.02 2.60 -17.69
N GLN A 160 -7.21 2.18 -16.71
CA GLN A 160 -5.78 1.95 -16.90
C GLN A 160 -5.52 0.82 -17.90
N VAL A 161 -6.22 -0.30 -17.78
CA VAL A 161 -6.10 -1.44 -18.69
C VAL A 161 -6.64 -1.10 -20.08
N GLU A 162 -7.76 -0.37 -20.16
CA GLU A 162 -8.30 0.12 -21.44
C GLU A 162 -7.30 1.01 -22.17
N ASN A 163 -6.59 1.88 -21.44
CA ASN A 163 -5.54 2.72 -22.01
C ASN A 163 -4.39 1.88 -22.59
N LEU A 164 -3.93 0.84 -21.87
CA LEU A 164 -2.91 -0.10 -22.35
C LEU A 164 -3.36 -0.82 -23.63
N LEU A 165 -4.56 -1.40 -23.62
CA LEU A 165 -5.14 -2.09 -24.78
C LEU A 165 -5.34 -1.15 -25.98
N SER A 166 -5.79 0.08 -25.73
CA SER A 166 -5.96 1.10 -26.77
C SER A 166 -4.64 1.50 -27.40
N LYS A 167 -3.58 1.66 -26.60
CA LYS A 167 -2.21 1.93 -27.10
C LYS A 167 -1.70 0.77 -27.96
N THR A 168 -1.90 -0.47 -27.53
CA THR A 168 -1.51 -1.66 -28.30
C THR A 168 -2.26 -1.72 -29.63
N TYR A 169 -3.57 -1.51 -29.61
CA TYR A 169 -4.39 -1.48 -30.81
C TYR A 169 -3.97 -0.36 -31.78
N GLN A 170 -3.68 0.84 -31.27
CA GLN A 170 -3.19 1.95 -32.09
C GLN A 170 -1.82 1.65 -32.71
N LYS A 171 -0.88 1.09 -31.94
CA LYS A 171 0.45 0.68 -32.43
C LYS A 171 0.35 -0.40 -33.51
N TRP A 172 -0.57 -1.35 -33.35
CA TRP A 172 -0.82 -2.37 -34.36
C TRP A 172 -1.43 -1.75 -35.62
N LYS A 173 -2.44 -0.88 -35.48
CA LYS A 173 -3.12 -0.21 -36.60
C LYS A 173 -2.17 0.67 -37.43
N THR A 174 -1.18 1.32 -36.80
CA THR A 174 -0.19 2.12 -37.53
C THR A 174 0.86 1.27 -38.25
N ARG A 175 1.11 0.03 -37.80
CA ARG A 175 2.01 -0.93 -38.46
C ARG A 175 1.32 -1.66 -39.61
N THR A 176 0.04 -1.97 -39.47
CA THR A 176 -0.73 -2.77 -40.42
C THR A 176 -1.60 -1.86 -41.28
N SER A 177 -1.06 -1.38 -42.42
CA SER A 177 -1.79 -0.55 -43.40
C SER A 177 -2.87 -1.31 -44.20
N GLY A 178 -3.28 -2.51 -43.77
CA GLY A 178 -4.14 -3.44 -44.52
C GLY A 178 -5.32 -3.95 -43.70
N SER A 179 -6.47 -4.09 -44.38
CA SER A 179 -7.83 -4.33 -43.88
C SER A 179 -8.11 -5.68 -43.19
N SER A 180 -7.21 -6.22 -42.38
CA SER A 180 -7.58 -7.36 -41.50
C SER A 180 -8.31 -6.79 -40.29
N ASP A 181 -9.56 -7.19 -40.08
CA ASP A 181 -10.37 -6.79 -38.91
C ASP A 181 -10.04 -7.65 -37.66
N ASP A 182 -8.99 -8.49 -37.76
CA ASP A 182 -8.63 -9.49 -36.75
C ASP A 182 -7.95 -8.90 -35.51
N GLY A 183 -7.41 -7.68 -35.61
CA GLY A 183 -6.74 -6.97 -34.52
C GLY A 183 -5.36 -7.55 -34.13
N PRO A 184 -4.77 -7.04 -33.03
CA PRO A 184 -3.49 -7.50 -32.51
C PRO A 184 -3.51 -8.98 -32.11
N SER A 185 -2.36 -9.64 -32.25
CA SER A 185 -2.18 -11.03 -31.80
C SER A 185 -2.06 -11.15 -30.28
N VAL A 186 -2.22 -12.37 -29.74
CA VAL A 186 -2.12 -12.64 -28.30
C VAL A 186 -0.72 -12.33 -27.74
N ASP A 187 0.32 -12.51 -28.55
CA ASP A 187 1.71 -12.24 -28.17
C ASP A 187 2.07 -10.74 -28.13
N GLU A 188 1.25 -9.90 -28.78
CA GLU A 188 1.40 -8.44 -28.78
C GLU A 188 0.70 -7.77 -27.58
N ILE A 189 -0.06 -8.53 -26.79
CA ILE A 189 -0.72 -8.03 -25.59
C ILE A 189 0.35 -7.74 -24.53
N PRO A 190 0.34 -6.53 -23.92
CA PRO A 190 1.31 -6.15 -22.89
C PRO A 190 0.93 -6.79 -21.56
N TRP A 191 1.07 -8.12 -21.47
CA TRP A 191 0.68 -8.89 -20.29
C TRP A 191 1.42 -8.46 -19.03
N ASP A 192 2.72 -8.13 -19.16
CA ASP A 192 3.54 -7.66 -18.04
C ASP A 192 2.95 -6.37 -17.43
N ASP A 193 2.58 -5.40 -18.28
CA ASP A 193 2.03 -4.12 -17.83
C ASP A 193 0.63 -4.28 -17.24
N ILE A 194 -0.21 -5.13 -17.85
CA ILE A 194 -1.57 -5.41 -17.35
C ILE A 194 -1.48 -6.04 -15.96
N LEU A 195 -0.63 -7.05 -15.77
CA LEU A 195 -0.48 -7.71 -14.48
C LEU A 195 0.17 -6.81 -13.44
N ALA A 196 1.15 -5.98 -13.81
CA ALA A 196 1.73 -4.99 -12.90
C ALA A 196 0.67 -4.00 -12.40
N VAL A 197 -0.20 -3.51 -13.27
CA VAL A 197 -1.35 -2.65 -12.90
C VAL A 197 -2.31 -3.40 -11.97
N CYS A 198 -2.59 -4.68 -12.26
CA CYS A 198 -3.47 -5.50 -11.42
C CYS A 198 -2.90 -5.70 -10.01
N ILE A 199 -1.60 -5.97 -9.90
CA ILE A 199 -0.90 -6.18 -8.63
C ILE A 199 -0.87 -4.88 -7.81
N ASP A 200 -0.47 -3.76 -8.42
CA ASP A 200 -0.44 -2.45 -7.75
C ASP A 200 -1.83 -2.04 -7.25
N HIS A 201 -2.87 -2.27 -8.06
CA HIS A 201 -4.24 -2.03 -7.64
C HIS A 201 -4.64 -2.92 -6.46
N LYS A 202 -4.28 -4.20 -6.49
CA LYS A 202 -4.63 -5.17 -5.44
C LYS A 202 -3.99 -4.81 -4.10
N LEU A 203 -2.76 -4.29 -4.12
CA LEU A 203 -2.06 -3.82 -2.93
C LEU A 203 -2.74 -2.58 -2.33
N ARG A 204 -3.19 -1.64 -3.17
CA ARG A 204 -3.81 -0.38 -2.73
C ARG A 204 -5.28 -0.51 -2.29
N ASP A 205 -6.06 -1.34 -2.97
CA ASP A 205 -7.49 -1.56 -2.68
C ASP A 205 -7.73 -2.78 -1.78
N TRP A 206 -6.72 -3.17 -1.01
CA TRP A 206 -6.87 -4.33 -0.14
C TRP A 206 -7.90 -4.07 0.96
N LYS A 207 -8.76 -5.06 1.19
CA LYS A 207 -9.71 -5.07 2.30
C LYS A 207 -9.59 -6.38 3.07
N PRO A 208 -9.54 -6.33 4.41
CA PRO A 208 -9.43 -7.54 5.21
C PRO A 208 -10.64 -8.46 4.97
N PRO A 209 -10.43 -9.77 4.72
CA PRO A 209 -11.50 -10.69 4.37
C PRO A 209 -12.48 -10.95 5.53
N LYS A 210 -12.00 -10.84 6.78
CA LYS A 210 -12.78 -10.94 8.02
C LYS A 210 -12.13 -10.03 9.07
N LEU A 211 -12.93 -9.56 10.03
CA LEU A 211 -12.37 -8.86 11.20
C LEU A 211 -11.37 -9.76 11.94
N PRO A 212 -10.30 -9.19 12.51
CA PRO A 212 -9.37 -9.94 13.35
C PRO A 212 -10.10 -10.61 14.50
N ILE A 213 -9.62 -11.82 14.87
CA ILE A 213 -10.22 -12.61 15.94
C ILE A 213 -10.09 -11.90 17.30
N ALA A 214 -9.04 -11.10 17.46
CA ALA A 214 -8.82 -10.23 18.61
C ALA A 214 -9.10 -8.77 18.20
N PRO A 215 -10.09 -8.08 18.76
CA PRO A 215 -10.30 -6.66 18.50
C PRO A 215 -9.08 -5.81 18.91
N GLU A 216 -8.30 -6.30 19.87
CA GLU A 216 -7.03 -5.70 20.33
C GLU A 216 -5.87 -5.91 19.35
N ALA A 217 -6.08 -6.58 18.21
CA ALA A 217 -5.07 -6.67 17.15
C ALA A 217 -5.10 -5.47 16.19
N VAL A 218 -6.15 -4.66 16.25
CA VAL A 218 -6.31 -3.46 15.43
C VAL A 218 -5.90 -2.25 16.26
N SER A 219 -4.91 -1.50 15.76
CA SER A 219 -4.49 -0.22 16.33
C SER A 219 -5.57 0.85 16.15
N GLU A 220 -5.47 1.96 16.88
CA GLU A 220 -6.45 3.06 16.82
C GLU A 220 -6.62 3.66 15.40
N ASP A 221 -5.58 3.55 14.58
CA ASP A 221 -5.51 3.96 13.18
C ASP A 221 -6.06 2.91 12.20
N GLY A 222 -6.59 1.78 12.70
CA GLY A 222 -7.13 0.70 11.88
C GLY A 222 -6.06 -0.22 11.28
N GLN A 223 -4.80 -0.04 11.66
CA GLN A 223 -3.69 -0.86 11.15
C GLN A 223 -3.50 -2.12 11.99
N ILE A 224 -2.92 -3.14 11.37
CA ILE A 224 -2.59 -4.41 12.00
C ILE A 224 -1.10 -4.64 11.85
N ARG A 225 -0.43 -4.99 12.95
CA ARG A 225 1.01 -5.25 12.96
C ARG A 225 1.31 -6.73 12.82
N VAL A 226 2.34 -7.04 12.05
CA VAL A 226 2.88 -8.38 11.85
C VAL A 226 4.25 -8.45 12.51
N TYR A 227 4.47 -9.53 13.25
CA TYR A 227 5.73 -9.82 13.91
C TYR A 227 6.30 -11.11 13.33
N PHE A 228 7.56 -11.08 12.92
CA PHE A 228 8.18 -12.21 12.21
C PHE A 228 9.68 -12.26 12.45
N PHE A 229 10.28 -13.43 12.24
CA PHE A 229 11.72 -13.62 12.27
C PHE A 229 12.35 -13.20 10.94
N LYS A 230 13.34 -12.31 11.00
CA LYS A 230 14.05 -11.84 9.81
C LYS A 230 14.75 -12.96 9.05
N GLU A 231 15.26 -13.95 9.76
CA GLU A 231 15.94 -15.12 9.20
C GLU A 231 15.02 -15.95 8.31
N HIS A 232 13.73 -16.05 8.66
CA HIS A 232 12.76 -16.83 7.90
C HIS A 232 12.48 -16.23 6.52
N LEU A 233 12.66 -14.91 6.34
CA LEU A 233 12.53 -14.26 5.04
C LEU A 233 13.60 -14.68 4.04
N MET A 234 14.74 -15.20 4.49
CA MET A 234 15.85 -15.61 3.61
C MET A 234 15.61 -16.97 2.94
N ASN A 235 14.59 -17.71 3.38
CA ASN A 235 14.33 -19.08 2.96
C ASN A 235 13.32 -19.18 1.80
N PHE A 236 13.13 -18.10 1.03
CA PHE A 236 12.22 -18.12 -0.11
C PHE A 236 12.73 -19.04 -1.23
N THR A 237 11.87 -19.98 -1.65
CA THR A 237 12.14 -20.87 -2.78
C THR A 237 11.36 -20.43 -4.01
N LEU A 238 12.07 -20.31 -5.14
CA LEU A 238 11.47 -19.90 -6.40
C LEU A 238 10.57 -21.00 -7.00
N PRO A 239 9.45 -20.63 -7.64
CA PRO A 239 8.66 -21.57 -8.41
C PRO A 239 9.42 -22.10 -9.62
N PHE A 240 9.30 -23.41 -9.86
CA PHE A 240 9.93 -24.09 -11.00
C PHE A 240 9.52 -23.49 -12.35
N SER A 241 8.25 -23.08 -12.50
CA SER A 241 7.74 -22.46 -13.74
C SER A 241 8.46 -21.14 -14.07
N TRP A 242 8.77 -20.34 -13.04
CA TRP A 242 9.54 -19.10 -13.19
C TRP A 242 10.97 -19.38 -13.62
N GLU A 243 11.63 -20.35 -12.98
CA GLU A 243 12.99 -20.77 -13.38
C GLU A 243 13.03 -21.24 -14.84
N GLN A 244 12.06 -22.06 -15.24
CA GLN A 244 11.94 -22.54 -16.61
C GLN A 244 11.69 -21.38 -17.59
N ALA A 245 10.79 -20.44 -17.26
CA ALA A 245 10.53 -19.29 -18.10
C ALA A 245 11.73 -18.35 -18.23
N ARG A 246 12.53 -18.19 -17.16
CA ARG A 246 13.79 -17.44 -17.20
C ARG A 246 14.82 -18.13 -18.09
N LEU A 247 14.95 -19.45 -18.01
CA LEU A 247 15.82 -20.21 -18.91
C LEU A 247 15.37 -20.06 -20.38
N ARG A 248 14.05 -20.09 -20.65
CA ARG A 248 13.49 -19.81 -21.98
C ARG A 248 13.87 -18.41 -22.46
N THR A 249 13.67 -17.38 -21.64
CA THR A 249 14.08 -16.01 -21.96
C THR A 249 15.57 -15.95 -22.33
N GLN A 250 16.45 -16.56 -21.53
CA GLN A 250 17.90 -16.54 -21.81
C GLN A 250 18.25 -17.24 -23.12
N GLU A 251 17.59 -18.36 -23.42
CA GLU A 251 17.82 -19.10 -24.66
C GLU A 251 17.31 -18.32 -25.88
N GLU A 252 16.12 -17.72 -25.80
CA GLU A 252 15.56 -16.84 -26.85
C GLU A 252 16.48 -15.65 -27.13
N ILE A 253 17.01 -15.02 -26.08
CA ILE A 253 17.99 -13.94 -26.19
C ILE A 253 19.25 -14.44 -26.92
N ARG A 254 19.83 -15.57 -26.51
CA ARG A 254 21.03 -16.14 -27.14
C ARG A 254 20.80 -16.48 -28.61
N GLN A 255 19.66 -17.06 -28.95
CA GLN A 255 19.29 -17.40 -30.33
C GLN A 255 19.06 -16.16 -31.18
N GLY A 256 18.43 -15.11 -30.63
CA GLY A 256 18.26 -13.81 -31.29
C GLY A 256 19.60 -13.12 -31.59
N HIS A 257 20.55 -13.17 -30.64
CA HIS A 257 21.91 -12.68 -30.85
C HIS A 257 22.68 -13.51 -31.90
N GLY A 258 22.43 -14.81 -31.98
CA GLY A 258 22.99 -15.70 -33.01
C GLY A 258 22.51 -15.38 -34.42
N ARG A 259 21.22 -15.01 -34.59
CA ARG A 259 20.66 -14.60 -35.90
C ARG A 259 21.08 -13.20 -36.32
N SER A 260 21.33 -12.28 -35.37
CA SER A 260 21.74 -10.90 -35.65
C SER A 260 23.19 -10.75 -36.17
N ARG A 261 24.00 -11.83 -36.21
CA ARG A 261 25.38 -11.79 -36.73
C ARG A 261 25.45 -11.80 -38.27
N VAL A 262 24.34 -12.07 -38.96
CA VAL A 262 24.21 -11.82 -40.39
C VAL A 262 23.85 -10.34 -40.58
N LYS A 263 24.84 -9.53 -40.94
CA LYS A 263 24.68 -8.10 -41.23
C LYS A 263 23.62 -7.92 -42.34
N SER A 264 22.43 -7.48 -41.98
CA SER A 264 21.52 -6.78 -42.89
C SER A 264 21.67 -5.28 -42.66
N PRO A 265 22.03 -4.48 -43.69
CA PRO A 265 22.05 -3.04 -43.56
C PRO A 265 20.62 -2.50 -43.63
N ASN A 266 20.31 -1.53 -42.78
CA ASN A 266 19.10 -0.71 -42.72
C ASN A 266 17.82 -1.37 -42.16
N SER A 267 17.67 -1.24 -40.84
CA SER A 267 16.38 -0.86 -40.26
C SER A 267 16.63 0.17 -39.16
N LYS A 268 16.32 1.44 -39.45
CA LYS A 268 16.28 2.50 -38.43
C LYS A 268 15.18 2.13 -37.43
N LYS A 269 15.57 1.83 -36.19
CA LYS A 269 14.64 1.67 -35.07
C LYS A 269 14.00 3.03 -34.77
N PRO A 270 12.68 3.15 -34.59
CA PRO A 270 12.11 4.34 -33.99
C PRO A 270 12.28 4.25 -32.47
N ASP A 271 12.93 5.26 -31.89
CA ASP A 271 13.01 5.46 -30.45
C ASP A 271 11.60 5.67 -29.89
N SER A 272 11.09 4.66 -29.20
CA SER A 272 9.83 4.74 -28.46
C SER A 272 10.14 5.25 -27.06
N ILE A 273 9.98 6.55 -26.85
CA ILE A 273 10.02 7.17 -25.52
C ILE A 273 8.79 6.67 -24.74
N TYR A 274 9.01 5.89 -23.67
CA TYR A 274 8.01 5.67 -22.64
C TYR A 274 8.57 5.93 -21.24
N THR A 275 7.78 6.68 -20.50
CA THR A 275 7.98 7.23 -19.17
C THR A 275 7.73 6.15 -18.12
N MET A 276 8.70 5.94 -17.23
CA MET A 276 8.56 5.12 -16.01
C MET A 276 7.60 5.80 -15.01
N PRO A 277 6.80 5.07 -14.23
CA PRO A 277 6.20 5.63 -13.03
C PRO A 277 7.25 5.71 -11.92
N GLY A 278 7.66 6.94 -11.58
CA GLY A 278 8.13 7.31 -10.23
C GLY A 278 9.64 7.35 -9.96
N GLN A 279 10.31 8.46 -10.28
CA GLN A 279 11.19 9.19 -9.36
C GLN A 279 11.66 10.53 -9.96
N TYR A 280 11.65 11.56 -9.13
CA TYR A 280 11.91 12.97 -9.45
C TYR A 280 13.21 13.21 -10.25
N GLY A 281 13.11 13.97 -11.33
CA GLY A 281 14.25 14.45 -12.11
C GLY A 281 13.81 15.24 -13.34
N SER A 282 13.74 16.56 -13.20
CA SER A 282 13.44 17.52 -14.28
C SER A 282 14.60 17.58 -15.29
N GLY A 283 14.29 17.57 -16.60
CA GLY A 283 15.32 17.74 -17.63
C GLY A 283 14.83 17.55 -19.07
N LEU A 284 14.49 18.67 -19.71
CA LEU A 284 14.02 18.82 -21.09
C LEU A 284 15.03 18.33 -22.15
N SER A 285 14.51 17.69 -23.20
CA SER A 285 15.20 17.50 -24.48
C SER A 285 14.97 18.69 -25.41
N LEU A 286 16.02 19.19 -26.07
CA LEU A 286 15.89 19.89 -27.35
C LEU A 286 17.07 19.56 -28.28
N LEU A 287 16.70 19.37 -29.55
CA LEU A 287 17.46 18.92 -30.70
C LEU A 287 18.61 19.86 -31.12
N SER A 288 19.70 19.30 -31.63
CA SER A 288 20.41 19.88 -32.79
C SER A 288 21.30 18.81 -33.44
N GLY A 289 21.04 18.53 -34.72
CA GLY A 289 21.90 17.70 -35.55
C GLY A 289 22.90 18.56 -36.32
N GLN A 290 24.14 18.10 -36.43
CA GLN A 290 24.98 18.39 -37.60
C GLN A 290 26.12 17.36 -37.71
N GLU A 291 26.22 16.71 -38.87
CA GLU A 291 27.35 15.92 -39.32
C GLU A 291 28.62 16.79 -39.44
N LYS A 292 29.77 16.31 -38.95
CA LYS A 292 31.03 16.20 -39.73
C LYS A 292 32.21 15.68 -38.92
N SER A 293 32.87 14.69 -39.53
CA SER A 293 34.31 14.39 -39.59
C SER A 293 35.17 14.33 -38.32
N VAL A 294 35.75 13.14 -38.13
CA VAL A 294 36.94 12.86 -37.31
C VAL A 294 38.17 13.61 -37.89
N PRO A 295 39.07 14.10 -37.02
CA PRO A 295 40.44 13.58 -37.09
C PRO A 295 41.07 13.27 -35.71
N SER A 296 41.72 12.11 -35.68
CA SER A 296 42.94 11.66 -34.99
C SER A 296 43.64 12.53 -33.91
N ALA A 297 43.86 11.86 -32.77
CA ALA A 297 45.03 11.82 -31.87
C ALA A 297 45.81 13.12 -31.55
N GLY A 298 45.63 13.61 -30.31
CA GLY A 298 46.51 14.59 -29.66
C GLY A 298 46.09 14.87 -28.20
N GLU A 299 46.73 14.17 -27.28
CA GLU A 299 47.14 14.58 -25.92
C GLU A 299 46.22 15.41 -24.98
N PHE A 300 45.79 14.72 -23.93
CA PHE A 300 45.41 15.14 -22.57
C PHE A 300 45.82 16.56 -22.10
N THR A 301 44.88 17.53 -22.11
CA THR A 301 44.83 18.63 -21.11
C THR A 301 43.49 19.39 -20.95
N ASP A 302 42.37 18.98 -21.59
CA ASP A 302 41.14 19.79 -21.65
C ASP A 302 39.97 19.34 -20.76
N THR A 303 40.19 18.43 -19.80
CA THR A 303 39.08 17.91 -18.97
C THR A 303 38.68 18.84 -17.82
N ALA A 304 39.58 19.73 -17.38
CA ALA A 304 39.32 20.66 -16.27
C ALA A 304 38.47 21.88 -16.68
N SER A 305 38.67 22.41 -17.89
CA SER A 305 37.95 23.58 -18.41
C SER A 305 36.50 23.29 -18.77
N ALA A 306 36.21 22.07 -19.24
CA ALA A 306 34.84 21.66 -19.58
C ALA A 306 33.93 21.54 -18.35
N GLN A 307 34.47 21.13 -17.21
CA GLN A 307 33.69 20.96 -15.97
C GLN A 307 33.41 22.30 -15.28
N GLU A 308 34.34 23.26 -15.32
CA GLU A 308 34.12 24.63 -14.84
C GLU A 308 33.06 25.36 -15.67
N LEU A 309 33.09 25.24 -17.00
CA LEU A 309 32.08 25.83 -17.89
C LEU A 309 30.67 25.25 -17.66
N LEU A 310 30.56 23.95 -17.37
CA LEU A 310 29.28 23.33 -17.00
C LEU A 310 28.78 23.84 -15.65
N SER A 311 29.68 24.03 -14.67
CA SER A 311 29.31 24.55 -13.35
C SER A 311 28.80 25.99 -13.42
N GLU A 312 29.43 26.85 -14.22
CA GLU A 312 28.96 28.23 -14.45
C GLU A 312 27.63 28.26 -15.21
N ARG A 313 27.44 27.37 -16.19
CA ARG A 313 26.18 27.25 -16.93
C ARG A 313 25.02 26.81 -16.02
N LEU A 314 25.26 25.87 -15.12
CA LEU A 314 24.25 25.45 -14.14
C LEU A 314 23.93 26.57 -13.15
N LEU A 315 24.94 27.32 -12.69
CA LEU A 315 24.76 28.42 -11.74
C LEU A 315 23.98 29.59 -12.37
N THR A 316 24.22 29.88 -13.64
CA THR A 316 23.46 30.88 -14.39
C THR A 316 22.03 30.43 -14.65
N GLN A 317 21.80 29.16 -14.98
CA GLN A 317 20.47 28.59 -15.18
C GLN A 317 19.65 28.58 -13.88
N LEU A 318 20.24 28.19 -12.75
CA LEU A 318 19.60 28.22 -11.44
C LEU A 318 19.23 29.64 -11.01
N LYS A 319 20.10 30.63 -11.27
CA LYS A 319 19.78 32.05 -11.02
C LYS A 319 18.59 32.51 -11.85
N LEU A 320 18.48 32.07 -13.10
CA LEU A 320 17.39 32.41 -14.00
C LEU A 320 16.08 31.76 -13.54
N GLU A 321 16.09 30.48 -13.20
CA GLU A 321 14.94 29.77 -12.61
C GLU A 321 14.50 30.39 -11.29
N LYS A 322 15.42 30.87 -10.45
CA LYS A 322 15.07 31.55 -9.19
C LYS A 322 14.39 32.89 -9.41
N ILE A 323 14.76 33.63 -10.46
CA ILE A 323 14.07 34.87 -10.86
C ILE A 323 12.69 34.53 -11.40
N GLU A 324 12.57 33.48 -12.20
CA GLU A 324 11.29 33.05 -12.76
C GLU A 324 10.33 32.53 -11.68
N SER A 325 10.83 31.72 -10.74
CA SER A 325 10.09 31.27 -9.57
C SER A 325 9.59 32.44 -8.73
N ARG A 326 10.41 33.49 -8.54
CA ARG A 326 9.99 34.69 -7.82
C ARG A 326 8.89 35.45 -8.56
N ARG A 327 8.95 35.54 -9.90
CA ARG A 327 7.87 36.13 -10.69
C ARG A 327 6.57 35.34 -10.59
N PHE A 328 6.65 34.00 -10.64
CA PHE A 328 5.47 33.15 -10.43
C PHE A 328 4.88 33.33 -9.03
N GLU A 329 5.74 33.43 -8.02
CA GLU A 329 5.33 33.67 -6.65
C GLU A 329 4.66 35.05 -6.50
N GLU A 330 5.23 36.11 -7.09
CA GLU A 330 4.62 37.45 -7.16
C GLU A 330 3.26 37.45 -7.87
N GLN A 331 3.13 36.71 -8.98
CA GLN A 331 1.85 36.54 -9.68
C GLN A 331 0.82 35.77 -8.86
N LEU A 332 1.26 34.78 -8.06
CA LEU A 332 0.40 34.05 -7.13
C LEU A 332 -0.11 34.97 -6.01
N HIS A 333 0.80 35.76 -5.41
CA HIS A 333 0.43 36.73 -4.38
C HIS A 333 -0.48 37.82 -4.93
N GLN A 334 -0.29 38.25 -6.18
CA GLN A 334 -1.19 39.19 -6.84
C GLN A 334 -2.59 38.60 -7.03
N ARG A 335 -2.71 37.36 -7.53
CA ARG A 335 -4.00 36.68 -7.69
C ARG A 335 -4.72 36.39 -6.38
N ILE A 336 -3.97 36.09 -5.33
CA ILE A 336 -4.53 35.87 -3.98
C ILE A 336 -4.92 37.21 -3.33
N GLY A 337 -4.18 38.29 -3.61
CA GLY A 337 -4.50 39.64 -3.14
C GLY A 337 -5.70 40.28 -3.83
N GLU A 338 -5.95 39.93 -5.11
CA GLU A 338 -7.11 40.39 -5.89
C GLU A 338 -8.44 39.79 -5.37
N ASP A 339 -8.42 38.70 -4.61
CA ASP A 339 -9.60 38.06 -3.98
C ASP A 339 -9.93 38.59 -2.57
N ILE A 340 -9.27 39.66 -2.10
CA ILE A 340 -9.53 40.29 -0.79
C ILE A 340 -9.93 41.76 -0.95
N GLU A 341 -11.04 42.02 -1.65
CA GLU A 341 -11.89 43.20 -1.37
C GLU A 341 -13.38 42.77 -1.32
N PRO A 342 -14.19 43.44 -0.47
CA PRO A 342 -15.35 42.81 0.14
C PRO A 342 -16.55 42.70 -0.79
N LEU A 343 -17.02 41.47 -0.95
CA LEU A 343 -18.39 41.01 -1.24
C LEU A 343 -19.35 42.07 -1.81
N GLY A 344 -19.42 42.13 -3.14
CA GLY A 344 -20.48 42.82 -3.87
C GLY A 344 -20.80 42.05 -5.15
N ASP A 345 -21.96 41.40 -5.15
CA ASP A 345 -22.73 40.86 -6.27
C ASP A 345 -22.01 40.69 -7.62
N PHE A 346 -21.88 39.44 -8.08
CA PHE A 346 -22.57 38.89 -9.27
C PHE A 346 -21.92 37.57 -9.73
N VAL A 347 -22.78 36.58 -9.95
CA VAL A 347 -22.83 35.67 -11.12
C VAL A 347 -21.54 35.59 -11.96
N GLY A 348 -20.84 34.44 -11.95
CA GLY A 348 -19.81 34.21 -12.97
C GLY A 348 -18.82 33.03 -12.85
N LEU A 349 -19.30 31.77 -12.68
CA LEU A 349 -18.65 30.51 -13.16
C LEU A 349 -17.26 30.09 -12.58
N PRO A 350 -16.78 28.82 -12.76
CA PRO A 350 -17.41 27.67 -13.41
C PRO A 350 -17.65 26.44 -12.51
N LEU A 351 -18.64 25.67 -12.96
CA LEU A 351 -19.12 24.41 -12.42
C LEU A 351 -18.07 23.30 -12.55
N TYR A 352 -17.29 23.00 -11.52
CA TYR A 352 -16.75 21.65 -11.25
C TYR A 352 -16.31 21.55 -9.78
N LEU A 353 -17.29 21.54 -8.87
CA LEU A 353 -17.09 21.02 -7.52
C LEU A 353 -18.20 20.00 -7.25
N PRO A 354 -17.89 18.78 -6.79
CA PRO A 354 -18.91 17.81 -6.40
C PRO A 354 -19.76 18.40 -5.27
N GLN A 355 -21.09 18.33 -5.40
CA GLN A 355 -22.07 18.82 -4.42
C GLN A 355 -22.00 18.10 -3.04
N SER A 356 -21.04 17.22 -2.83
CA SER A 356 -20.84 16.47 -1.58
C SER A 356 -20.24 17.29 -0.43
N LEU A 357 -19.72 18.49 -0.68
CA LEU A 357 -19.13 19.34 0.37
C LEU A 357 -19.99 20.58 0.73
N VAL A 358 -21.17 20.73 0.13
CA VAL A 358 -22.13 21.80 0.47
C VAL A 358 -23.42 21.18 1.01
N SER A 359 -23.31 20.51 2.14
CA SER A 359 -24.45 20.14 3.01
C SER A 359 -23.93 19.85 4.41
N THR A 360 -23.79 20.89 5.24
CA THR A 360 -23.74 20.72 6.69
C THR A 360 -25.18 20.65 7.21
N PRO A 361 -25.59 19.57 7.91
CA PRO A 361 -26.84 19.60 8.64
C PRO A 361 -26.66 20.50 9.87
N ALA A 362 -27.56 21.47 10.03
CA ALA A 362 -27.69 22.24 11.26
C ALA A 362 -28.14 21.32 12.40
N VAL A 363 -27.23 21.02 13.33
CA VAL A 363 -27.58 20.47 14.64
C VAL A 363 -27.37 21.57 15.68
N THR A 364 -28.49 22.12 16.12
CA THR A 364 -28.63 23.02 17.27
C THR A 364 -28.30 22.27 18.56
N CYS A 365 -27.21 22.65 19.23
CA CYS A 365 -26.96 22.31 20.63
C CYS A 365 -27.22 23.57 21.50
N PRO A 366 -28.03 23.51 22.57
CA PRO A 366 -28.26 24.66 23.43
C PRO A 366 -27.05 24.93 24.35
N LEU A 367 -26.54 26.15 24.23
CA LEU A 367 -25.54 26.77 25.08
C LEU A 367 -26.18 27.18 26.42
N VAL A 368 -25.94 26.41 27.49
CA VAL A 368 -26.24 26.86 28.86
C VAL A 368 -25.04 27.62 29.41
N LYS A 369 -25.21 28.95 29.49
CA LYS A 369 -24.29 29.89 30.12
C LYS A 369 -24.45 29.82 31.63
N SER A 370 -23.35 29.64 32.36
CA SER A 370 -23.27 30.03 33.78
C SER A 370 -23.04 31.55 33.88
N PRO A 371 -23.79 32.28 34.71
CA PRO A 371 -23.41 33.60 35.17
C PRO A 371 -22.94 33.59 36.63
N VAL A 372 -21.94 34.41 36.91
CA VAL A 372 -21.56 34.86 38.25
C VAL A 372 -22.39 36.10 38.58
N SER A 373 -23.02 36.14 39.75
CA SER A 373 -23.26 37.38 40.51
C SER A 373 -23.55 37.08 41.99
N SER A 374 -23.41 38.13 42.78
CA SER A 374 -23.09 38.30 44.19
C SER A 374 -24.23 38.18 45.21
N ALA A 375 -23.79 37.93 46.46
CA ALA A 375 -24.22 38.53 47.74
C ALA A 375 -25.46 38.01 48.52
N GLN A 376 -25.14 37.77 49.80
CA GLN A 376 -25.89 38.03 51.05
C GLN A 376 -26.83 36.97 51.69
N GLU A 377 -26.38 36.58 52.89
CA GLU A 377 -27.10 36.46 54.18
C GLU A 377 -28.34 35.57 54.29
N ALA A 378 -28.23 34.50 55.11
CA ALA A 378 -28.67 34.51 56.51
C ALA A 378 -28.97 33.10 57.06
N GLY A 379 -28.39 32.79 58.22
CA GLY A 379 -28.88 31.83 59.23
C GLY A 379 -28.70 30.33 58.91
N SER A 380 -28.26 29.44 59.80
CA SER A 380 -27.90 29.51 61.22
C SER A 380 -27.09 28.25 61.55
N GLN A 381 -26.31 28.35 62.63
CA GLN A 381 -25.74 27.33 63.54
C GLN A 381 -26.13 25.86 63.27
N GLU A 382 -25.25 24.86 63.41
CA GLU A 382 -24.56 24.55 64.66
C GLU A 382 -23.52 23.43 64.48
N GLY A 383 -22.50 23.40 65.36
CA GLY A 383 -21.81 22.15 65.72
C GLY A 383 -20.45 21.84 65.09
N CYS A 384 -19.39 22.38 65.70
CA CYS A 384 -18.01 21.97 65.46
C CYS A 384 -17.65 20.72 66.30
N LYS A 385 -16.85 19.82 65.70
CA LYS A 385 -15.95 18.81 66.32
C LYS A 385 -16.56 17.51 66.91
N LEU A 386 -16.21 16.38 66.29
CA LEU A 386 -15.43 15.33 66.97
C LEU A 386 -14.85 14.30 65.98
N LEU A 387 -13.55 14.02 66.17
CA LEU A 387 -12.76 12.98 65.53
C LEU A 387 -13.40 11.59 65.67
N VAL A 388 -13.61 10.88 64.56
CA VAL A 388 -13.45 9.42 64.52
C VAL A 388 -12.71 9.05 63.25
N GLN A 389 -11.50 8.55 63.47
CA GLN A 389 -10.62 7.90 62.52
C GLN A 389 -11.27 6.58 62.10
N GLU A 390 -12.01 6.54 60.98
CA GLU A 390 -12.56 5.30 60.45
C GLU A 390 -11.52 4.57 59.60
N LEU A 391 -11.14 3.38 60.09
CA LEU A 391 -10.21 2.46 59.46
C LEU A 391 -10.66 2.10 58.05
N SER A 392 -9.72 2.09 57.11
CA SER A 392 -9.87 1.50 55.78
C SER A 392 -10.50 0.10 55.86
N PRO A 393 -11.63 -0.17 55.19
CA PRO A 393 -12.25 -1.50 55.22
C PRO A 393 -11.29 -2.53 54.62
N THR A 394 -11.13 -3.64 55.34
CA THR A 394 -10.19 -4.71 54.95
C THR A 394 -10.56 -5.31 53.60
N LEU A 395 -9.59 -5.83 52.85
CA LEU A 395 -9.79 -6.40 51.51
C LEU A 395 -10.89 -7.47 51.47
N SER A 396 -11.12 -8.18 52.58
CA SER A 396 -12.21 -9.14 52.76
C SER A 396 -13.59 -8.50 52.60
N ASP A 397 -13.79 -7.29 53.11
CA ASP A 397 -15.09 -6.60 53.05
C ASP A 397 -15.38 -6.10 51.64
N ARG A 398 -14.35 -5.65 50.91
CA ARG A 398 -14.45 -5.31 49.48
C ARG A 398 -14.78 -6.54 48.64
N LEU A 399 -14.17 -7.69 48.93
CA LEU A 399 -14.44 -8.95 48.23
C LEU A 399 -15.89 -9.42 48.46
N LYS A 400 -16.38 -9.36 49.70
CA LYS A 400 -17.78 -9.68 50.00
C LYS A 400 -18.76 -8.75 49.29
N HIS A 401 -18.45 -7.46 49.22
CA HIS A 401 -19.27 -6.48 48.51
C HIS A 401 -19.32 -6.76 47.00
N LEU A 402 -18.18 -7.04 46.36
CA LEU A 402 -18.13 -7.42 44.95
C LEU A 402 -18.86 -8.73 44.66
N GLN A 403 -18.75 -9.71 45.55
CA GLN A 403 -19.48 -10.97 45.42
C GLN A 403 -21.00 -10.77 45.52
N GLN A 404 -21.44 -9.82 46.35
CA GLN A 404 -22.86 -9.45 46.46
C GLN A 404 -23.35 -8.70 45.21
N LEU A 405 -22.54 -7.82 44.62
CA LEU A 405 -22.83 -7.14 43.35
C LEU A 405 -22.90 -8.12 42.18
N LEU A 406 -21.98 -9.08 42.08
CA LEU A 406 -22.00 -10.11 41.03
C LEU A 406 -23.25 -10.99 41.14
N ARG A 407 -23.69 -11.31 42.35
CA ARG A 407 -24.94 -12.06 42.56
C ARG A 407 -26.15 -11.25 42.12
N ALA A 408 -26.22 -9.98 42.49
CA ALA A 408 -27.31 -9.08 42.07
C ALA A 408 -27.35 -8.89 40.53
N ASN A 409 -26.18 -8.81 39.89
CA ASN A 409 -26.10 -8.70 38.42
C ASN A 409 -26.58 -9.98 37.74
N LYS A 410 -26.18 -11.15 38.24
CA LYS A 410 -26.63 -12.45 37.72
C LYS A 410 -28.16 -12.60 37.78
N ASP A 411 -28.80 -12.11 38.84
CA ASP A 411 -30.26 -12.12 38.95
C ASP A 411 -30.91 -11.18 37.90
N GLY A 412 -30.25 -10.06 37.56
CA GLY A 412 -30.66 -9.15 36.49
C GLY A 412 -30.49 -9.72 35.08
N GLU A 413 -29.43 -10.51 34.83
CA GLU A 413 -29.22 -11.23 33.57
C GLU A 413 -30.31 -12.28 33.36
N VAL A 414 -30.65 -13.08 34.37
CA VAL A 414 -31.72 -14.08 34.27
C VAL A 414 -33.09 -13.44 34.01
N ALA A 415 -33.39 -12.30 34.63
CA ALA A 415 -34.62 -11.56 34.35
C ALA A 415 -34.67 -11.03 32.91
N SER A 416 -33.53 -10.56 32.39
CA SER A 416 -33.38 -10.10 31.00
C SER A 416 -33.52 -11.25 30.00
N GLU A 417 -32.95 -12.41 30.31
CA GLU A 417 -33.04 -13.63 29.51
C GLU A 417 -34.49 -14.14 29.42
N LEU A 418 -35.22 -14.13 30.53
CA LEU A 418 -36.65 -14.48 30.55
C LEU A 418 -37.49 -13.49 29.73
N HIS A 419 -37.17 -12.20 29.78
CA HIS A 419 -37.86 -11.19 28.98
C HIS A 419 -37.61 -11.37 27.48
N LEU A 420 -36.36 -11.66 27.10
CA LEU A 420 -36.00 -11.96 25.71
C LEU A 420 -36.63 -13.27 25.23
N SER A 421 -36.68 -14.30 26.07
CA SER A 421 -37.33 -15.58 25.74
C SER A 421 -38.84 -15.39 25.51
N ALA A 422 -39.51 -14.58 26.33
CA ALA A 422 -40.92 -14.25 26.14
C ALA A 422 -41.19 -13.42 24.86
N LEU A 423 -40.25 -12.55 24.46
CA LEU A 423 -40.35 -11.83 23.18
C LEU A 423 -40.19 -12.76 21.98
N VAL A 424 -39.31 -13.76 22.07
CA VAL A 424 -39.11 -14.76 21.02
C VAL A 424 -40.35 -15.65 20.88
N ASP A 425 -40.96 -16.10 21.99
CA ASP A 425 -42.18 -16.93 21.95
C ASP A 425 -43.42 -16.18 21.38
N MET A 426 -43.44 -14.84 21.45
CA MET A 426 -44.51 -14.03 20.82
C MET A 426 -44.33 -13.82 19.32
N VAL A 427 -43.16 -14.10 18.75
CA VAL A 427 -42.88 -13.99 17.30
C VAL A 427 -43.26 -15.26 16.55
N ASP A 428 -43.51 -16.38 17.27
CA ASP A 428 -43.91 -17.68 16.72
C ASP A 428 -45.45 -17.94 16.79
N ILE A 429 -46.29 -16.90 16.90
CA ILE A 429 -47.77 -16.98 16.81
C ILE A 429 -48.29 -16.35 15.51
#